data_AF-A0A3D0CSL7-F1
#
_entry.id   AF-A0A3D0CSL7-F1
#
_cell.length_a   1.000
_cell.length_b   1.000
_cell.length_c   1.000
_cell.angle_alpha   90.00
_cell.angle_beta   90.00
_cell.angle_gamma   90.00
#
_symmetry.space_group_name_H-M   'P 1'
#
loop_
_entity.id
_entity.type
_entity.pdbx_description
1 polymer ?
#
loop_
_entity_poly.entity_id
_entity_poly.type
_entity_poly.pdbx_seq_one_letter_code
_entity_poly.pdbx_strand_id
1 'polypeptide(L)'
;MARVFGIHVVELCPGVTAEEFERFVLETFLPALPVSQTPGVDIHLLKGDRGERAGKYIFMFEFDSIEARNRYFPAPGRPSEELKRLIEPLRPLSKKWEALSARAKTDYVVLGSMPLE
;
A
#
# COMPACT_ATOMS: atom_id res chain seq x y z
N MET A 1 20.60 -6.25 2.94
CA MET A 1 19.91 -5.18 3.69
C MET A 1 18.57 -5.73 4.16
N ALA A 2 18.03 -5.26 5.30
CA ALA A 2 16.75 -5.75 5.80
C ALA A 2 15.59 -5.22 4.96
N ARG A 3 14.66 -6.10 4.56
CA ARG A 3 13.42 -5.71 3.86
C ARG A 3 12.54 -4.87 4.80
N VAL A 4 11.66 -4.07 4.20
CA VAL A 4 10.67 -3.27 4.95
C VAL A 4 9.28 -3.56 4.41
N PHE A 5 8.31 -3.73 5.30
CA PHE A 5 6.90 -3.88 4.95
C PHE A 5 6.10 -2.67 5.43
N GLY A 6 5.47 -1.95 4.50
CA GLY A 6 4.47 -0.94 4.83
C GLY A 6 3.10 -1.60 4.94
N ILE A 7 2.63 -1.87 6.16
CA ILE A 7 1.32 -2.50 6.39
C ILE A 7 0.31 -1.38 6.64
N HIS A 8 -0.54 -1.12 5.66
CA HIS A 8 -1.61 -0.14 5.79
C HIS A 8 -2.95 -0.85 6.03
N VAL A 9 -3.43 -0.79 7.27
CA VAL A 9 -4.72 -1.34 7.66
C VAL A 9 -5.82 -0.51 7.01
N VAL A 10 -6.70 -1.16 6.25
CA VAL A 10 -7.79 -0.50 5.52
C VAL A 10 -9.12 -0.79 6.22
N GLU A 11 -9.88 0.26 6.50
CA GLU A 11 -11.28 0.16 6.94
C GLU A 11 -12.18 0.90 5.95
N LEU A 12 -13.23 0.22 5.48
CA LEU A 12 -14.19 0.80 4.55
C LEU A 12 -15.06 1.86 5.25
N CYS A 13 -15.39 2.93 4.53
CA CYS A 13 -16.31 3.95 5.00
C CYS A 13 -17.74 3.37 5.17
N PRO A 14 -18.58 3.95 6.04
CA PRO A 14 -19.97 3.52 6.19
C PRO A 14 -20.73 3.49 4.86
N GLY A 15 -21.39 2.37 4.57
CA GLY A 15 -22.20 2.19 3.35
C GLY A 15 -21.42 1.72 2.11
N VAL A 16 -20.09 1.67 2.16
CA VAL A 16 -19.26 1.13 1.06
C VAL A 16 -19.26 -0.39 1.13
N THR A 17 -19.56 -1.07 0.03
CA THR A 17 -19.50 -2.54 -0.03
C THR A 17 -18.11 -3.03 -0.41
N ALA A 18 -17.82 -4.29 -0.06
CA ALA A 18 -16.59 -4.97 -0.44
C ALA A 18 -16.42 -5.00 -1.97
N GLU A 19 -17.49 -5.29 -2.72
CA GLU A 19 -17.47 -5.40 -4.17
C GLU A 19 -17.19 -4.05 -4.84
N GLU A 20 -17.77 -2.97 -4.32
CA GLU A 20 -17.49 -1.62 -4.80
C GLU A 20 -16.01 -1.25 -4.63
N PHE A 21 -15.48 -1.50 -3.42
CA PHE A 21 -14.09 -1.23 -3.11
C PHE A 21 -13.14 -2.09 -3.93
N GLU A 22 -13.34 -3.41 -3.97
CA GLU A 22 -12.51 -4.35 -4.72
C GLU A 22 -12.50 -4.03 -6.21
N ARG A 23 -13.67 -3.78 -6.81
CA ARG A 23 -13.77 -3.38 -8.23
C ARG A 23 -12.96 -2.13 -8.51
N PHE A 24 -13.13 -1.09 -7.69
CA PHE A 24 -12.35 0.14 -7.86
C PHE A 24 -10.84 -0.11 -7.74
N VAL A 25 -10.41 -0.87 -6.73
CA VAL A 25 -8.98 -1.06 -6.49
C VAL A 25 -8.33 -1.94 -7.56
N LEU A 26 -8.96 -3.07 -7.89
CA LEU A 26 -8.41 -4.06 -8.83
C LEU A 26 -8.48 -3.60 -10.29
N GLU A 27 -9.57 -2.93 -10.68
CA GLU A 27 -9.76 -2.56 -12.09
C GLU A 27 -9.26 -1.15 -12.41
N THR A 28 -9.13 -0.27 -11.40
CA THR A 28 -8.77 1.13 -11.64
C THR A 28 -7.51 1.57 -10.89
N PHE A 29 -7.44 1.35 -9.58
CA PHE A 29 -6.36 1.92 -8.76
C PHE A 29 -5.01 1.23 -9.00
N LEU A 30 -4.94 -0.10 -8.80
CA LEU A 30 -3.70 -0.86 -8.96
C LEU A 30 -3.12 -0.78 -10.38
N PRO A 31 -3.92 -0.93 -11.46
CA PRO A 31 -3.39 -0.80 -12.82
C PRO A 31 -2.83 0.58 -13.15
N ALA A 32 -3.26 1.63 -12.45
CA ALA A 32 -2.77 2.98 -12.64
C ALA A 32 -1.47 3.28 -11.87
N LEU A 33 -1.03 2.39 -10.96
CA LEU A 33 0.19 2.61 -10.19
C LEU A 33 1.42 2.54 -11.11
N PRO A 34 2.41 3.44 -10.93
CA PRO A 34 3.60 3.50 -11.78
C PRO A 34 4.65 2.47 -11.33
N VAL A 35 4.28 1.18 -11.28
CA VAL A 35 5.13 0.10 -10.73
C VAL A 35 6.46 0.00 -11.48
N SER A 36 6.46 0.13 -12.80
CA SER A 36 7.69 0.15 -13.62
C SER A 36 8.63 1.33 -13.33
N GLN A 37 8.14 2.37 -12.65
CA GLN A 37 8.90 3.56 -12.27
C GLN A 37 9.19 3.61 -10.77
N THR A 38 8.85 2.56 -10.01
CA THR A 38 9.09 2.45 -8.57
C THR A 38 9.93 1.20 -8.24
N PRO A 39 11.18 1.10 -8.76
CA PRO A 39 12.03 -0.05 -8.51
C PRO A 39 12.25 -0.32 -7.01
N GLY A 40 12.18 -1.60 -6.64
CA GLY A 40 12.33 -2.07 -5.27
C GLY A 40 11.12 -1.80 -4.38
N VAL A 41 9.95 -1.59 -4.98
CA VAL A 41 8.65 -1.46 -4.31
C VAL A 41 7.63 -2.38 -4.96
N ASP A 42 7.19 -3.38 -4.20
CA ASP A 42 6.02 -4.18 -4.56
C ASP A 42 4.80 -3.74 -3.73
N ILE A 43 3.62 -3.85 -4.33
CA ILE A 43 2.36 -3.39 -3.73
C ILE A 43 1.30 -4.48 -3.87
N HIS A 44 0.62 -4.74 -2.76
CA HIS A 44 -0.43 -5.75 -2.71
C HIS A 44 -1.69 -5.20 -2.02
N LEU A 45 -2.86 -5.51 -2.58
CA LEU A 45 -4.10 -5.51 -1.82
C LEU A 45 -4.33 -6.92 -1.28
N LEU A 46 -4.41 -7.06 0.03
CA LEU A 46 -4.65 -8.33 0.72
C LEU A 46 -6.02 -8.31 1.37
N LYS A 47 -6.76 -9.41 1.27
CA LYS A 47 -8.02 -9.65 2.00
C LYS A 47 -7.79 -10.72 3.05
N GLY A 48 -8.23 -10.47 4.28
CA GLY A 48 -8.18 -11.45 5.35
C GLY A 48 -9.12 -12.62 5.06
N ASP A 49 -8.58 -13.83 4.94
CA ASP A 49 -9.38 -15.05 4.80
C ASP A 49 -9.86 -15.56 6.17
N ARG A 50 -8.98 -15.51 7.19
CA ARG A 50 -9.21 -16.06 8.54
C ARG A 50 -8.69 -15.13 9.64
N GLY A 51 -9.14 -15.37 10.87
CA GLY A 51 -8.74 -14.61 12.05
C GLY A 51 -9.60 -13.36 12.30
N GLU A 52 -9.16 -12.50 13.21
CA GLU A 52 -9.93 -11.32 13.67
C GLU A 52 -10.26 -10.33 12.53
N ARG A 53 -9.45 -10.31 11.48
CA ARG A 53 -9.61 -9.43 10.31
C ARG A 53 -10.18 -10.16 9.09
N ALA A 54 -10.87 -11.28 9.27
CA ALA A 54 -11.55 -11.97 8.17
C ALA A 54 -12.51 -11.00 7.43
N GLY A 55 -12.43 -10.99 6.09
CA GLY A 55 -13.16 -10.08 5.21
C GLY A 55 -12.64 -8.64 5.18
N LYS A 56 -11.61 -8.28 5.95
CA LYS A 56 -11.01 -6.94 5.98
C LYS A 56 -9.75 -6.87 5.11
N TYR A 57 -9.25 -5.66 4.88
CA TYR A 57 -8.17 -5.44 3.93
C TYR A 57 -6.90 -4.87 4.55
N ILE A 58 -5.78 -5.17 3.89
CA ILE A 58 -4.47 -4.54 4.08
C ILE A 58 -3.99 -4.07 2.70
N PHE A 59 -3.50 -2.84 2.62
CA PHE A 59 -2.75 -2.36 1.47
C PHE A 59 -1.27 -2.38 1.84
N MET A 60 -0.56 -3.38 1.34
CA MET A 60 0.81 -3.68 1.73
C MET A 60 1.80 -3.12 0.71
N PHE A 61 2.84 -2.48 1.22
CA PHE A 61 4.07 -2.19 0.50
C PHE A 61 5.13 -3.16 0.94
N GLU A 62 5.94 -3.63 0.00
CA GLU A 62 7.13 -4.41 0.25
C GLU A 62 8.31 -3.69 -0.40
N PHE A 63 9.30 -3.36 0.41
CA PHE A 63 10.50 -2.67 -0.03
C PHE A 63 11.71 -3.60 0.11
N ASP A 64 12.55 -3.63 -0.93
CA ASP A 64 13.79 -4.43 -0.94
C ASP A 64 14.73 -4.06 0.21
N SER A 65 14.73 -2.79 0.61
CA SER A 65 15.55 -2.29 1.70
C SER A 65 15.01 -1.01 2.34
N ILE A 66 15.64 -0.61 3.45
CA ILE A 66 15.36 0.68 4.11
C ILE A 66 15.69 1.84 3.17
N GLU A 67 16.75 1.74 2.37
CA GLU A 67 17.18 2.74 1.39
C GLU A 67 16.14 2.88 0.26
N ALA A 68 15.60 1.77 -0.25
CA ALA A 68 14.51 1.78 -1.23
C ALA A 68 13.28 2.50 -0.67
N ARG A 69 12.86 2.17 0.57
CA ARG A 69 11.78 2.88 1.26
C ARG A 69 12.08 4.37 1.41
N ASN A 70 13.27 4.73 1.87
CA ASN A 70 13.66 6.12 2.14
C ASN A 70 13.79 6.99 0.88
N ARG A 71 14.11 6.40 -0.28
CA ARG A 71 14.09 7.10 -1.58
C ARG A 71 12.73 7.71 -1.88
N TYR A 72 11.66 6.97 -1.57
CA TYR A 72 10.28 7.40 -1.81
C TYR A 72 9.66 8.10 -0.59
N PHE A 73 10.02 7.68 0.62
CA PHE A 73 9.51 8.17 1.90
C PHE A 73 10.67 8.54 2.86
N PRO A 74 11.38 9.64 2.60
CA PRO A 74 12.58 10.03 3.35
C PRO A 74 12.31 10.41 4.82
N ALA A 75 11.06 10.74 5.16
CA ALA A 75 10.64 11.01 6.53
C ALA A 75 9.17 10.63 6.73
N PRO A 76 8.72 10.38 7.98
CA PRO A 76 7.33 10.06 8.27
C PRO A 76 6.36 11.07 7.67
N GLY A 77 5.40 10.58 6.88
CA GLY A 77 4.39 11.41 6.22
C GLY A 77 4.88 12.33 5.11
N ARG A 78 6.17 12.26 4.72
CA ARG A 78 6.75 13.12 3.69
C ARG A 78 7.19 12.30 2.47
N PRO A 79 6.44 12.33 1.35
CA PRO A 79 6.90 11.75 0.10
C PRO A 79 8.05 12.57 -0.49
N SER A 80 9.00 11.91 -1.17
CA SER A 80 10.05 12.58 -1.93
C SER A 80 9.50 13.30 -3.16
N GLU A 81 10.25 14.22 -3.75
CA GLU A 81 9.86 14.90 -5.00
C GLU A 81 9.71 13.92 -6.17
N GLU A 82 10.51 12.85 -6.17
CA GLU A 82 10.36 11.76 -7.13
C GLU A 82 8.99 11.10 -6.99
N LEU A 83 8.64 10.66 -5.77
CA LEU A 83 7.36 10.02 -5.53
C LEU A 83 6.19 10.96 -5.84
N LYS A 84 6.27 12.24 -5.43
CA LYS A 84 5.25 13.25 -5.73
C LYS A 84 4.95 13.35 -7.22
N ARG A 85 5.98 13.43 -8.07
CA ARG A 85 5.80 13.48 -9.53
C ARG A 85 5.11 12.24 -10.08
N LEU A 86 5.46 11.06 -9.55
CA LEU A 86 4.88 9.80 -9.96
C LEU A 86 3.40 9.67 -9.56
N ILE A 87 3.00 10.18 -8.39
CA ILE A 87 1.64 10.03 -7.86
C ILE A 87 0.72 11.21 -8.14
N GLU A 88 1.21 12.36 -8.61
CA GLU A 88 0.38 13.53 -8.92
C GLU A 88 -0.76 13.20 -9.92
N PRO A 89 -0.53 12.45 -11.01
CA PRO A 89 -1.60 12.04 -11.91
C PRO A 89 -2.67 11.16 -11.23
N LEU A 90 -2.30 10.47 -10.15
CA LEU A 90 -3.18 9.58 -9.38
C LEU A 90 -3.99 10.31 -8.31
N ARG A 91 -3.87 11.64 -8.19
CA ARG A 91 -4.60 12.43 -7.19
C ARG A 91 -6.12 12.21 -7.22
N PRO A 92 -6.80 12.12 -8.39
CA PRO A 92 -8.23 11.81 -8.42
C PRO A 92 -8.55 10.41 -7.87
N LEU A 93 -7.72 9.41 -8.20
CA LEU A 93 -7.86 8.05 -7.69
C LEU A 93 -7.60 7.98 -6.19
N SER A 94 -6.63 8.75 -5.69
CA SER A 94 -6.35 8.87 -4.26
C SER A 94 -7.53 9.45 -3.49
N LYS A 95 -8.18 10.50 -4.04
CA LYS A 95 -9.43 11.04 -3.46
C LYS A 95 -10.55 10.02 -3.45
N LYS A 96 -10.71 9.25 -4.54
CA LYS A 96 -11.72 8.18 -4.59
C LYS A 96 -11.42 7.08 -3.57
N TRP A 97 -10.16 6.70 -3.40
CA TRP A 97 -9.74 5.78 -2.34
C TRP A 97 -10.17 6.29 -0.96
N GLU A 98 -9.89 7.56 -0.66
CA GLU A 98 -10.21 8.20 0.62
C GLU A 98 -11.72 8.31 0.86
N ALA A 99 -12.53 8.47 -0.19
CA ALA A 99 -13.99 8.43 -0.08
C ALA A 99 -14.50 7.02 0.26
N LEU A 100 -13.81 5.97 -0.22
CA LEU A 100 -14.23 4.59 -0.02
C LEU A 100 -13.68 3.97 1.28
N SER A 101 -12.53 4.45 1.77
CA SER A 101 -11.85 3.83 2.90
C SER A 101 -10.86 4.75 3.63
N ALA A 102 -10.62 4.46 4.90
CA ALA A 102 -9.55 5.02 5.71
C ALA A 102 -8.37 4.05 5.83
N ARG A 103 -7.17 4.60 6.08
CA ARG A 103 -5.94 3.81 6.26
C ARG A 103 -5.13 4.23 7.48
N ALA A 104 -4.81 3.28 8.35
CA ALA A 104 -3.77 3.43 9.36
C ALA A 104 -2.46 2.82 8.81
N LYS A 105 -1.38 3.61 8.76
CA LYS A 105 -0.14 3.28 8.03
C LYS A 105 0.99 3.03 9.01
N THR A 106 1.69 1.90 8.88
CA THR A 106 2.88 1.58 9.68
C THR A 106 3.90 0.83 8.83
N ASP A 107 5.18 1.19 8.96
CA ASP A 107 6.30 0.50 8.31
C ASP A 107 7.05 -0.38 9.33
N TYR A 108 7.38 -1.60 8.92
CA TYR A 108 8.04 -2.62 9.73
C TYR A 108 9.34 -3.05 9.08
N VAL A 109 10.45 -2.96 9.81
CA VAL A 109 11.74 -3.51 9.36
C VAL A 109 11.79 -4.99 9.74
N VAL A 110 12.16 -5.85 8.78
CA VAL A 110 12.33 -7.28 9.05
C VAL A 110 13.55 -7.48 9.95
N LEU A 111 13.33 -8.06 11.14
CA LEU A 111 14.38 -8.38 12.11
C LEU A 111 14.92 -9.81 11.96
N GLY A 112 14.16 -10.68 11.32
CA GLY A 112 14.53 -12.08 11.08
C GLY A 112 13.56 -12.73 10.11
N SER A 113 14.02 -13.80 9.46
CA SER A 113 13.19 -14.63 8.59
C SER A 113 13.66 -16.07 8.72
N MET A 114 12.71 -16.99 8.73
CA MET A 114 13.05 -18.41 8.58
C MET A 114 13.38 -18.65 7.10
N PRO A 115 14.47 -19.37 6.79
CA PRO A 115 14.72 -19.77 5.41
C PRO A 115 13.54 -20.62 4.90
N LEU A 116 13.15 -20.39 3.65
CA LEU A 116 12.35 -21.38 2.92
C LEU A 116 13.32 -22.51 2.55
N GLU A 117 12.96 -23.75 2.91
CA GLU A 117 13.69 -24.96 2.51
C GLU A 117 13.66 -25.16 0.98
#